data_AF-A0A955X9J0-F1
#
_entry.id   AF-A0A955X9J0-F1
#
_cell.length_a   1.000
_cell.length_b   1.000
_cell.length_c   1.000
_cell.angle_alpha   90.00
_cell.angle_beta   90.00
_cell.angle_gamma   90.00
#
_symmetry.space_group_name_H-M   'P 1'
#
loop_
_entity.id
_entity.type
_entity.pdbx_description
1 polymer ?
#
loop_
_entity_poly.entity_id
_entity_poly.type
_entity_poly.pdbx_seq_one_letter_code
_entity_poly.pdbx_strand_id
1 'polypeptide(L)'
;MRALPSTVALVFTSLSAFAQPATVNAWRRDSLGGALQARVDALAPGETLRLAPGTYDGPVTIKVPGVTVEGGGSAIIEGHGEGTVVSVRAPGVVLSGLRIRGSGDSMPLVDAGISIESQHDVQVLNTVVEECLFGIDIANSQKVRVEGCEISSKPVQDTFRGDALRVWYSKEVEITRNHWHDTRDSVAWYSENVRFVDNLAERARYSVHGMYSKNLLIEGNRFYSNAVGIFLMYGVGSTVVNNVVRDAAGATGIGLGLKETSVVYAKDNRFVYCATGILIDNAPWEPNTRNWFMGNTLAFDGAGIVLANDREGNELSGNVFHSNRVDVDTEARRTSPGRWEGNVWDAYDGFDRDGDGVGDTPYVPRRYGDVLTGTRPATQFFRGAPILALIGLLERLVPLTEPIELLRDPKPRLLSSLEDHEP
;
A
#
# COMPACT_ATOMS: atom_id res chain seq x y z
N MET A 1 -96.78 7.20 21.22
CA MET A 1 -97.12 6.22 22.27
C MET A 1 -95.97 5.23 22.40
N ARG A 2 -95.35 5.14 23.59
CA ARG A 2 -94.48 4.05 24.11
C ARG A 2 -93.22 3.71 23.28
N ALA A 3 -92.04 3.40 23.80
CA ALA A 3 -91.43 3.44 25.12
C ALA A 3 -89.90 3.22 24.90
N LEU A 4 -89.07 3.93 25.66
CA LEU A 4 -87.69 3.55 26.03
C LEU A 4 -87.76 2.24 26.87
N PRO A 5 -86.66 1.48 27.15
CA PRO A 5 -85.45 2.11 27.70
C PRO A 5 -84.09 1.35 27.62
N SER A 6 -83.01 2.06 28.03
CA SER A 6 -81.86 1.60 28.86
C SER A 6 -80.91 0.51 28.34
N THR A 7 -79.61 0.43 28.67
CA THR A 7 -78.68 1.21 29.49
C THR A 7 -77.26 0.67 29.26
N VAL A 8 -76.28 1.41 29.80
CA VAL A 8 -75.01 0.94 30.39
C VAL A 8 -73.87 0.67 29.41
N ALA A 9 -73.07 1.72 29.25
CA ALA A 9 -71.63 1.62 29.13
C ALA A 9 -71.04 1.08 30.44
N LEU A 10 -70.17 0.07 30.36
CA LEU A 10 -69.35 -0.41 31.47
C LEU A 10 -67.87 -0.29 31.09
N VAL A 11 -67.10 0.22 32.06
CA VAL A 11 -65.67 0.55 31.97
C VAL A 11 -64.87 -0.47 32.80
N PHE A 12 -63.59 -0.61 32.46
CA PHE A 12 -62.45 -1.24 33.17
C PHE A 12 -62.35 -2.77 33.09
N THR A 13 -61.25 -3.34 32.60
CA THR A 13 -59.93 -3.24 33.24
C THR A 13 -58.75 -3.51 32.29
N SER A 14 -57.73 -2.65 32.46
CA SER A 14 -56.28 -2.83 32.30
C SER A 14 -55.73 -4.12 31.67
N LEU A 15 -54.99 -3.94 30.56
CA LEU A 15 -53.65 -4.52 30.43
C LEU A 15 -52.73 -3.49 29.76
N SER A 16 -52.06 -2.69 30.59
CA SER A 16 -51.02 -1.77 30.18
C SER A 16 -49.78 -2.57 29.78
N ALA A 17 -49.70 -2.98 28.51
CA ALA A 17 -48.41 -3.34 27.93
C ALA A 17 -47.64 -2.03 27.69
N PHE A 18 -46.94 -1.58 28.73
CA PHE A 18 -45.85 -0.64 28.56
C PHE A 18 -44.84 -1.31 27.62
N ALA A 19 -44.87 -0.90 26.35
CA ALA A 19 -43.69 -1.00 25.51
C ALA A 19 -42.62 -0.13 26.18
N GLN A 20 -41.78 -0.77 26.99
CA GLN A 20 -40.54 -0.15 27.41
C GLN A 20 -39.79 0.23 26.12
N PRO A 21 -39.31 1.47 25.96
CA PRO A 21 -38.27 1.69 24.99
C PRO A 21 -37.13 0.74 25.39
N ALA A 22 -36.75 -0.15 24.49
CA ALA A 22 -35.50 -0.89 24.60
C ALA A 22 -34.37 0.13 24.40
N THR A 23 -34.13 0.97 25.41
CA THR A 23 -32.84 1.61 25.64
C THR A 23 -31.91 0.51 26.14
N VAL A 24 -31.45 -0.33 25.23
CA VAL A 24 -30.33 -1.23 25.49
C VAL A 24 -29.08 -0.48 25.06
N ASN A 25 -28.52 0.16 26.08
CA ASN A 25 -27.10 0.37 26.32
C ASN A 25 -26.32 1.24 25.34
N ALA A 26 -26.43 2.54 25.60
CA ALA A 26 -25.29 3.37 26.01
C ALA A 26 -23.95 3.01 25.34
N TRP A 27 -23.63 3.78 24.31
CA TRP A 27 -22.26 4.19 23.97
C TRP A 27 -21.59 4.79 25.22
N ARG A 28 -21.08 3.94 26.12
CA ARG A 28 -20.17 4.33 27.19
C ARG A 28 -18.79 3.85 26.83
N ARG A 29 -17.95 4.78 26.38
CA ARG A 29 -16.53 4.87 26.75
C ARG A 29 -16.12 6.34 26.85
N ASP A 30 -16.89 7.12 27.62
CA ASP A 30 -16.39 8.33 28.27
C ASP A 30 -16.07 7.93 29.72
N SER A 31 -14.94 7.25 29.94
CA SER A 31 -14.44 7.02 31.30
C SER A 31 -12.96 6.70 31.32
N LEU A 32 -12.12 7.63 30.88
CA LEU A 32 -10.69 7.57 31.11
C LEU A 32 -10.18 8.93 31.58
N GLY A 33 -10.69 9.36 32.73
CA GLY A 33 -10.19 10.53 33.43
C GLY A 33 -8.98 10.16 34.29
N GLY A 34 -7.89 9.71 33.67
CA GLY A 34 -6.60 9.53 34.35
C GLY A 34 -5.94 10.88 34.68
N ALA A 35 -4.85 10.86 35.43
CA ALA A 35 -4.09 12.07 35.75
C ALA A 35 -3.57 12.78 34.48
N LEU A 36 -3.26 12.04 33.41
CA LEU A 36 -2.90 12.60 32.12
C LEU A 36 -4.08 13.29 31.42
N GLN A 37 -5.26 12.64 31.41
CA GLN A 37 -6.47 13.21 30.81
C GLN A 37 -6.81 14.56 31.44
N ALA A 38 -6.78 14.66 32.77
CA ALA A 38 -7.06 15.91 33.47
C ALA A 38 -6.06 17.03 33.11
N ARG A 39 -4.79 16.70 32.86
CA ARG A 39 -3.78 17.67 32.40
C ARG A 39 -4.04 18.14 30.98
N VAL A 40 -4.46 17.25 30.08
CA VAL A 40 -4.80 17.57 28.69
C VAL A 40 -6.06 18.43 28.62
N ASP A 41 -7.09 18.10 29.39
CA ASP A 41 -8.36 18.84 29.42
C ASP A 41 -8.21 20.26 30.01
N ALA A 42 -7.21 20.49 30.84
CA ALA A 42 -6.94 21.78 31.46
C ALA A 42 -6.15 22.76 30.56
N LEU A 43 -5.64 22.30 29.41
CA LEU A 43 -4.87 23.15 28.50
C LEU A 43 -5.75 24.23 27.88
N ALA A 44 -5.19 25.42 27.72
CA ALA A 44 -5.74 26.43 26.84
C ALA A 44 -5.47 26.05 25.36
N PRO A 45 -6.32 26.49 24.41
CA PRO A 45 -6.03 26.34 22.99
C PRO A 45 -4.65 26.87 22.61
N GLY A 46 -3.88 26.09 21.84
CA GLY A 46 -2.51 26.44 21.46
C GLY A 46 -1.45 26.16 22.53
N GLU A 47 -1.82 25.73 23.73
CA GLU A 47 -0.88 25.49 24.83
C GLU A 47 -0.05 24.21 24.60
N THR A 48 1.16 24.18 25.14
CA THR A 48 2.05 23.03 25.10
C THR A 48 2.12 22.32 26.45
N LEU A 49 1.76 21.03 26.46
CA LEU A 49 1.99 20.12 27.57
C LEU A 49 3.29 19.35 27.37
N ARG A 50 4.30 19.64 28.19
CA ARG A 50 5.54 18.86 28.24
C ARG A 50 5.43 17.77 29.31
N LEU A 51 5.59 16.53 28.89
CA LEU A 51 5.62 15.37 29.78
C LEU A 51 7.05 15.12 30.25
N ALA A 52 7.20 14.87 31.55
CA ALA A 52 8.48 14.42 32.09
C ALA A 52 8.70 12.94 31.69
N PRO A 53 9.94 12.44 31.71
CA PRO A 53 10.20 11.02 31.53
C PRO A 53 9.37 10.17 32.50
N GLY A 54 8.69 9.15 32.00
CA GLY A 54 7.83 8.29 32.80
C GLY A 54 6.67 7.69 32.01
N THR A 55 5.90 6.85 32.68
CA THR A 55 4.70 6.21 32.12
C THR A 55 3.45 6.93 32.61
N TYR A 56 2.55 7.21 31.67
CA TYR A 56 1.27 7.85 31.90
C TYR A 56 0.16 6.89 31.47
N ASP A 57 -0.83 6.70 32.35
CA ASP A 57 -1.99 5.88 32.03
C ASP A 57 -2.85 6.56 30.97
N GLY A 58 -3.04 5.85 29.85
CA GLY A 58 -4.09 6.10 28.90
C GLY A 58 -5.29 5.16 29.11
N PRO A 59 -6.23 5.14 28.17
CA PRO A 59 -6.27 6.04 27.01
C PRO A 59 -6.49 7.52 27.34
N VAL A 60 -6.11 8.38 26.39
CA VAL A 60 -6.28 9.84 26.46
C VAL A 60 -6.98 10.37 25.21
N THR A 61 -7.92 11.28 25.41
CA THR A 61 -8.62 11.98 24.33
C THR A 61 -8.28 13.47 24.35
N ILE A 62 -7.74 13.97 23.24
CA ILE A 62 -7.36 15.38 23.08
C ILE A 62 -8.52 16.12 22.40
N LYS A 63 -9.23 16.94 23.17
CA LYS A 63 -10.39 17.74 22.72
C LYS A 63 -10.08 19.24 22.61
N VAL A 64 -8.91 19.68 23.07
CA VAL A 64 -8.49 21.08 23.04
C VAL A 64 -7.77 21.37 21.71
N PRO A 65 -8.20 22.36 20.92
CA PRO A 65 -7.61 22.64 19.62
C PRO A 65 -6.23 23.30 19.72
N GLY A 66 -5.36 23.01 18.75
CA GLY A 66 -4.05 23.67 18.62
C GLY A 66 -3.01 23.24 19.65
N VAL A 67 -3.34 22.32 20.58
CA VAL A 67 -2.41 21.97 21.65
C VAL A 67 -1.26 21.11 21.15
N THR A 68 -0.12 21.24 21.83
CA THR A 68 1.04 20.37 21.61
C THR A 68 1.26 19.48 22.82
N VAL A 69 1.39 18.17 22.63
CA VAL A 69 1.78 17.21 23.68
C VAL A 69 3.15 16.65 23.33
N GLU A 70 4.14 16.97 24.15
CA GLU A 70 5.54 16.59 23.92
C GLU A 70 6.04 15.60 24.97
N GLY A 71 6.66 14.51 24.51
CA GLY A 71 7.23 13.48 25.38
C GLY A 71 8.75 13.46 25.52
N GLY A 72 9.47 14.29 24.74
CA GLY A 72 10.94 14.36 24.78
C GLY A 72 11.66 13.04 24.47
N GLY A 73 10.99 12.11 23.76
CA GLY A 73 11.48 10.76 23.45
C GLY A 73 11.41 9.76 24.61
N SER A 74 10.90 10.16 25.77
CA SER A 74 10.97 9.36 27.02
C SER A 74 9.63 9.19 27.74
N ALA A 75 8.61 9.98 27.40
CA ALA A 75 7.28 9.81 27.98
C ALA A 75 6.52 8.69 27.26
N ILE A 76 5.98 7.75 28.02
CA ILE A 76 5.19 6.62 27.55
C ILE A 76 3.72 6.86 27.88
N ILE A 77 2.82 6.72 26.91
CA ILE A 77 1.37 6.62 27.13
C ILE A 77 0.98 5.15 26.96
N GLU A 78 0.49 4.54 28.04
CA GLU A 78 0.17 3.11 28.13
C GLU A 78 -1.34 2.87 28.02
N GLY A 79 -1.76 2.07 27.05
CA GLY A 79 -3.18 1.76 26.78
C GLY A 79 -3.72 0.52 27.52
N HIS A 80 -2.87 -0.23 28.22
CA HIS A 80 -3.25 -1.38 29.05
C HIS A 80 -4.01 -2.51 28.33
N GLY A 81 -3.88 -2.60 27.01
CA GLY A 81 -4.54 -3.62 26.20
C GLY A 81 -6.02 -3.34 25.92
N GLU A 82 -6.50 -2.11 26.11
CA GLU A 82 -7.90 -1.75 25.86
C GLU A 82 -8.04 -0.54 24.94
N GLY A 83 -8.77 -0.71 23.82
CA GLY A 83 -9.16 0.40 22.96
C GLY A 83 -7.99 1.10 22.25
N THR A 84 -8.26 2.29 21.73
CA THR A 84 -7.25 3.19 21.16
C THR A 84 -6.55 3.97 22.25
N VAL A 85 -5.21 4.08 22.22
CA VAL A 85 -4.40 4.70 23.28
C VAL A 85 -4.51 6.23 23.29
N VAL A 86 -4.38 6.88 22.13
CA VAL A 86 -4.50 8.34 21.97
C VAL A 86 -5.55 8.66 20.91
N SER A 87 -6.59 9.39 21.30
CA SER A 87 -7.65 9.86 20.39
C SER A 87 -7.56 11.37 20.18
N VAL A 88 -7.28 11.80 18.95
CA VAL A 88 -7.25 13.22 18.56
C VAL A 88 -8.62 13.62 18.02
N ARG A 89 -9.30 14.50 18.76
CA ARG A 89 -10.68 14.96 18.51
C ARG A 89 -10.78 16.48 18.38
N ALA A 90 -9.65 17.14 18.11
CA ALA A 90 -9.57 18.56 17.85
C ALA A 90 -8.53 18.85 16.75
N PRO A 91 -8.70 19.93 15.98
CA PRO A 91 -7.76 20.31 14.92
C PRO A 91 -6.50 20.96 15.48
N GLY A 92 -5.45 21.03 14.66
CA GLY A 92 -4.21 21.73 15.00
C GLY A 92 -3.36 21.03 16.09
N VAL A 93 -3.70 19.81 16.47
CA VAL A 93 -2.99 19.08 17.53
C VAL A 93 -1.62 18.61 17.04
N VAL A 94 -0.60 18.78 17.87
CA VAL A 94 0.75 18.27 17.62
C VAL A 94 1.11 17.25 18.70
N LEU A 95 1.41 16.03 18.28
CA LEU A 95 1.99 14.96 19.10
C LEU A 95 3.46 14.83 18.73
N SER A 96 4.37 14.96 19.71
CA SER A 96 5.80 14.96 19.41
C SER A 96 6.65 14.21 20.43
N GLY A 97 7.54 13.33 19.97
CA GLY A 97 8.51 12.68 20.84
C GLY A 97 7.87 11.78 21.90
N LEU A 98 6.73 11.15 21.59
CA LEU A 98 6.02 10.25 22.51
C LEU A 98 6.40 8.79 22.21
N ARG A 99 6.23 7.93 23.21
CA ARG A 99 6.10 6.49 23.01
C ARG A 99 4.68 6.08 23.37
N ILE A 100 3.98 5.41 22.47
CA ILE A 100 2.57 5.05 22.61
C ILE A 100 2.46 3.55 22.41
N ARG A 101 1.87 2.85 23.38
CA ARG A 101 1.80 1.38 23.31
C ARG A 101 0.62 0.79 24.04
N GLY A 102 0.37 -0.50 23.77
CA GLY A 102 -0.61 -1.29 24.49
C GLY A 102 -2.05 -0.98 24.11
N SER A 103 -2.36 -0.80 22.82
CA SER A 103 -3.77 -0.71 22.38
C SER A 103 -4.52 -2.02 22.64
N GLY A 104 -5.84 -2.01 22.46
CA GLY A 104 -6.66 -3.22 22.39
C GLY A 104 -6.45 -4.04 21.12
N ASP A 105 -7.28 -5.07 20.95
CA ASP A 105 -7.19 -6.09 19.90
C ASP A 105 -8.42 -6.11 18.96
N SER A 106 -9.27 -5.08 19.01
CA SER A 106 -10.48 -5.04 18.20
C SER A 106 -10.21 -4.59 16.77
N MET A 107 -10.19 -5.55 15.84
CA MET A 107 -10.17 -5.27 14.38
C MET A 107 -11.35 -4.39 13.93
N PRO A 108 -12.62 -4.65 14.34
CA PRO A 108 -13.76 -3.84 13.89
C PRO A 108 -13.77 -2.42 14.44
N LEU A 109 -13.27 -2.22 15.66
CA LEU A 109 -13.20 -0.88 16.28
C LEU A 109 -11.91 -0.14 15.92
N VAL A 110 -10.96 -0.81 15.26
CA VAL A 110 -9.66 -0.24 14.88
C VAL A 110 -8.92 0.27 16.13
N ASP A 111 -8.72 -0.61 17.11
CA ASP A 111 -7.95 -0.27 18.31
C ASP A 111 -6.52 0.13 17.93
N ALA A 112 -6.21 1.43 18.01
CA ALA A 112 -4.99 2.02 17.47
C ALA A 112 -4.07 2.61 18.54
N GLY A 113 -2.80 2.82 18.22
CA GLY A 113 -1.93 3.67 19.03
C GLY A 113 -2.43 5.11 19.01
N ILE A 114 -2.60 5.67 17.82
CA ILE A 114 -3.18 7.00 17.61
C ILE A 114 -4.37 6.90 16.65
N SER A 115 -5.50 7.50 17.01
CA SER A 115 -6.62 7.73 16.09
C SER A 115 -6.83 9.23 15.89
N ILE A 116 -6.90 9.65 14.63
CA ILE A 116 -7.20 11.01 14.17
C ILE A 116 -8.47 10.91 13.33
N GLU A 117 -9.59 11.42 13.86
CA GLU A 117 -10.88 11.24 13.21
C GLU A 117 -11.62 12.57 13.04
N SER A 118 -11.98 12.87 11.79
CA SER A 118 -12.69 14.10 11.40
C SER A 118 -11.95 15.37 11.81
N GLN A 119 -10.61 15.38 11.70
CA GLN A 119 -9.75 16.50 12.10
C GLN A 119 -8.95 17.08 10.94
N HIS A 120 -8.32 18.23 11.19
CA HIS A 120 -7.40 18.84 10.24
C HIS A 120 -6.20 19.51 10.92
N ASP A 121 -5.14 19.72 10.13
CA ASP A 121 -3.87 20.36 10.55
C ASP A 121 -3.21 19.65 11.75
N VAL A 122 -3.33 18.31 11.81
CA VAL A 122 -2.76 17.47 12.89
C VAL A 122 -1.36 17.00 12.50
N GLN A 123 -0.44 17.00 13.47
CA GLN A 123 0.94 16.54 13.27
C GLN A 123 1.30 15.45 14.29
N VAL A 124 1.87 14.35 13.82
CA VAL A 124 2.49 13.30 14.64
C VAL A 124 3.95 13.21 14.25
N LEU A 125 4.83 13.61 15.17
CA LEU A 125 6.24 13.85 14.91
C LEU A 125 7.12 13.00 15.83
N ASN A 126 8.15 12.37 15.28
CA ASN A 126 9.20 11.69 16.05
C ASN A 126 8.66 10.76 17.16
N THR A 127 7.57 10.05 16.87
CA THR A 127 6.81 9.27 17.85
C THR A 127 7.00 7.78 17.58
N VAL A 128 7.17 7.01 18.65
CA VAL A 128 7.22 5.54 18.58
C VAL A 128 5.84 4.99 18.92
N VAL A 129 5.27 4.20 18.02
CA VAL A 129 4.01 3.48 18.22
C VAL A 129 4.32 1.98 18.14
N GLU A 130 4.24 1.29 19.28
CA GLU A 130 4.62 -0.12 19.39
C GLU A 130 3.53 -0.90 20.14
N GLU A 131 3.49 -2.22 19.99
CA GLU A 131 2.52 -3.09 20.67
C GLU A 131 1.04 -2.64 20.51
N CYS A 132 0.73 -2.00 19.39
CA CYS A 132 -0.62 -1.59 19.03
C CYS A 132 -1.15 -2.45 17.87
N LEU A 133 -2.44 -2.78 17.87
CA LEU A 133 -3.02 -3.55 16.76
C LEU A 133 -2.90 -2.72 15.48
N PHE A 134 -3.44 -1.51 15.46
CA PHE A 134 -3.21 -0.50 14.43
C PHE A 134 -2.23 0.57 14.94
N GLY A 135 -1.34 1.07 14.09
CA GLY A 135 -0.39 2.12 14.47
C GLY A 135 -1.06 3.48 14.57
N ILE A 136 -1.18 4.17 13.43
CA ILE A 136 -1.85 5.48 13.31
C ILE A 136 -3.03 5.36 12.33
N ASP A 137 -4.23 5.56 12.85
CA ASP A 137 -5.46 5.63 12.08
C ASP A 137 -5.82 7.10 11.77
N ILE A 138 -6.00 7.42 10.49
CA ILE A 138 -6.35 8.75 9.97
C ILE A 138 -7.64 8.60 9.17
N ALA A 139 -8.76 8.90 9.81
CA ALA A 139 -10.09 8.74 9.24
C ALA A 139 -10.77 10.10 9.00
N ASN A 140 -11.32 10.29 7.80
CA ASN A 140 -12.10 11.48 7.42
C ASN A 140 -11.38 12.81 7.71
N SER A 141 -10.05 12.85 7.57
CA SER A 141 -9.22 13.97 8.03
C SER A 141 -8.47 14.64 6.87
N GLN A 142 -7.97 15.85 7.09
CA GLN A 142 -7.28 16.62 6.05
C GLN A 142 -6.02 17.31 6.59
N LYS A 143 -4.97 17.47 5.78
CA LYS A 143 -3.72 18.15 6.21
C LYS A 143 -3.12 17.49 7.46
N VAL A 144 -2.93 16.18 7.39
CA VAL A 144 -2.30 15.41 8.47
C VAL A 144 -0.87 15.11 8.09
N ARG A 145 0.06 15.33 9.01
CA ARG A 145 1.49 15.08 8.81
C ARG A 145 1.97 14.03 9.81
N VAL A 146 2.49 12.93 9.32
CA VAL A 146 3.16 11.88 10.09
C VAL A 146 4.62 11.85 9.66
N GLU A 147 5.53 12.23 10.56
CA GLU A 147 6.93 12.39 10.22
C GLU A 147 7.88 11.83 11.29
N GLY A 148 8.92 11.13 10.85
CA GLY A 148 9.98 10.63 11.73
C GLY A 148 9.50 9.60 12.74
N CYS A 149 8.35 8.98 12.52
CA CYS A 149 7.76 8.02 13.45
C CYS A 149 8.25 6.59 13.18
N GLU A 150 8.33 5.81 14.25
CA GLU A 150 8.60 4.37 14.21
C GLU A 150 7.32 3.63 14.61
N ILE A 151 6.86 2.69 13.77
CA ILE A 151 5.56 2.05 13.93
C ILE A 151 5.67 0.54 13.79
N SER A 152 5.24 -0.20 14.81
CA SER A 152 5.14 -1.65 14.77
C SER A 152 3.82 -2.15 15.36
N SER A 153 3.38 -3.32 14.89
CA SER A 153 2.15 -3.94 15.38
C SER A 153 2.44 -4.86 16.58
N LYS A 154 1.38 -5.50 17.09
CA LYS A 154 1.50 -6.53 18.12
C LYS A 154 2.26 -7.77 17.59
N PRO A 155 2.94 -8.53 18.47
CA PRO A 155 3.72 -9.72 18.08
C PRO A 155 2.83 -10.94 17.81
N VAL A 156 1.88 -10.79 16.90
CA VAL A 156 0.97 -11.84 16.41
C VAL A 156 1.37 -12.28 15.00
N GLN A 157 0.80 -13.40 14.52
CA GLN A 157 1.03 -13.85 13.14
C GLN A 157 0.58 -12.78 12.14
N ASP A 158 1.25 -12.72 11.00
CA ASP A 158 1.10 -11.65 9.99
C ASP A 158 -0.35 -11.35 9.60
N THR A 159 -1.20 -12.37 9.48
CA THR A 159 -2.62 -12.21 9.11
C THR A 159 -3.48 -11.53 10.18
N PHE A 160 -3.03 -11.53 11.43
CA PHE A 160 -3.72 -10.93 12.59
C PHE A 160 -3.16 -9.58 13.01
N ARG A 161 -2.06 -9.13 12.38
CA ARG A 161 -1.53 -7.77 12.60
C ARG A 161 -2.49 -6.75 12.01
N GLY A 162 -2.56 -5.57 12.63
CA GLY A 162 -3.24 -4.42 12.03
C GLY A 162 -2.29 -3.60 11.17
N ASP A 163 -2.83 -2.52 10.61
CA ASP A 163 -2.10 -1.66 9.69
C ASP A 163 -1.20 -0.68 10.46
N ALA A 164 0.00 -0.42 9.95
CA ALA A 164 0.90 0.60 10.50
C ALA A 164 0.27 1.99 10.37
N LEU A 165 -0.23 2.28 9.17
CA LEU A 165 -0.86 3.54 8.81
C LEU A 165 -2.16 3.23 8.09
N ARG A 166 -3.26 3.80 8.57
CA ARG A 166 -4.57 3.67 7.94
C ARG A 166 -5.11 5.03 7.53
N VAL A 167 -4.86 5.43 6.29
CA VAL A 167 -5.42 6.66 5.71
C VAL A 167 -6.74 6.31 5.03
N TRP A 168 -7.85 6.81 5.57
CA TRP A 168 -9.20 6.43 5.18
C TRP A 168 -10.07 7.67 4.94
N TYR A 169 -10.66 7.79 3.75
CA TYR A 169 -11.46 8.98 3.33
C TYR A 169 -10.78 10.31 3.67
N SER A 170 -9.47 10.40 3.50
CA SER A 170 -8.68 11.55 3.95
C SER A 170 -8.00 12.23 2.78
N LYS A 171 -7.60 13.49 2.96
CA LYS A 171 -6.98 14.30 1.90
C LYS A 171 -5.75 15.06 2.38
N GLU A 172 -4.79 15.30 1.50
CA GLU A 172 -3.59 16.09 1.83
C GLU A 172 -2.87 15.51 3.05
N VAL A 173 -2.51 14.22 2.98
CA VAL A 173 -1.80 13.52 4.07
C VAL A 173 -0.35 13.31 3.68
N GLU A 174 0.56 13.72 4.56
CA GLU A 174 2.01 13.59 4.36
C GLU A 174 2.56 12.54 5.32
N ILE A 175 3.12 11.47 4.75
CA ILE A 175 3.77 10.38 5.47
C ILE A 175 5.23 10.39 5.02
N THR A 176 6.08 11.01 5.84
CA THR A 176 7.46 11.31 5.44
C THR A 176 8.48 10.80 6.44
N ARG A 177 9.58 10.20 5.96
CA ARG A 177 10.71 9.80 6.80
C ARG A 177 10.32 8.90 7.99
N ASN A 178 9.29 8.08 7.84
CA ASN A 178 8.86 7.13 8.86
C ASN A 178 9.49 5.76 8.63
N HIS A 179 9.53 4.95 9.68
CA HIS A 179 9.91 3.55 9.63
C HIS A 179 8.75 2.72 10.17
N TRP A 180 8.18 1.83 9.36
CA TRP A 180 7.26 0.83 9.88
C TRP A 180 7.75 -0.58 9.59
N HIS A 181 7.55 -1.45 10.58
CA HIS A 181 7.98 -2.83 10.47
C HIS A 181 7.09 -3.77 11.26
N ASP A 182 7.09 -5.04 10.85
CA ASP A 182 6.31 -6.09 11.51
C ASP A 182 4.82 -5.70 11.65
N THR A 183 4.26 -5.18 10.56
CA THR A 183 2.87 -4.73 10.45
C THR A 183 2.14 -5.46 9.33
N ARG A 184 0.83 -5.24 9.18
CA ARG A 184 0.09 -5.76 8.03
C ARG A 184 0.28 -4.85 6.82
N ASP A 185 -0.40 -3.72 6.76
CA ASP A 185 -0.34 -2.81 5.61
C ASP A 185 -0.01 -1.37 6.05
N SER A 186 0.34 -0.53 5.08
CA SER A 186 0.13 0.92 5.14
C SER A 186 -0.81 1.29 3.99
N VAL A 187 -1.98 1.80 4.33
CA VAL A 187 -3.10 1.95 3.38
C VAL A 187 -3.46 3.41 3.13
N ALA A 188 -3.80 3.72 1.89
CA ALA A 188 -4.51 4.93 1.48
C ALA A 188 -5.78 4.52 0.72
N TRP A 189 -6.91 4.49 1.42
CA TRP A 189 -8.20 4.07 0.88
C TRP A 189 -9.16 5.24 0.74
N TYR A 190 -9.79 5.34 -0.44
CA TYR A 190 -10.72 6.42 -0.79
C TYR A 190 -10.15 7.82 -0.50
N SER A 191 -8.84 7.98 -0.67
CA SER A 191 -8.09 9.16 -0.22
C SER A 191 -7.45 9.89 -1.40
N GLU A 192 -7.14 11.16 -1.22
CA GLU A 192 -6.66 12.02 -2.31
C GLU A 192 -5.44 12.84 -1.87
N ASN A 193 -4.46 13.00 -2.76
CA ASN A 193 -3.24 13.78 -2.49
C ASN A 193 -2.49 13.27 -1.23
N VAL A 194 -2.29 11.95 -1.13
CA VAL A 194 -1.49 11.34 -0.06
C VAL A 194 -0.06 11.14 -0.56
N ARG A 195 0.92 11.56 0.23
CA ARG A 195 2.35 11.52 -0.10
C ARG A 195 3.08 10.57 0.84
N PHE A 196 3.68 9.52 0.29
CA PHE A 196 4.61 8.63 0.97
C PHE A 196 6.02 8.96 0.47
N VAL A 197 6.82 9.67 1.28
CA VAL A 197 8.14 10.17 0.86
C VAL A 197 9.24 9.74 1.83
N ASP A 198 10.33 9.17 1.30
CA ASP A 198 11.55 8.81 2.05
C ASP A 198 11.29 7.88 3.27
N ASN A 199 10.29 7.00 3.19
CA ASN A 199 9.98 6.05 4.25
C ASN A 199 10.75 4.73 4.10
N LEU A 200 10.90 4.03 5.21
CA LEU A 200 11.41 2.65 5.29
C LEU A 200 10.27 1.71 5.73
N ALA A 201 10.02 0.66 4.96
CA ALA A 201 9.05 -0.38 5.32
C ALA A 201 9.70 -1.76 5.28
N GLU A 202 9.54 -2.56 6.34
CA GLU A 202 10.13 -3.88 6.43
C GLU A 202 9.20 -4.94 7.00
N ARG A 203 9.22 -6.16 6.44
CA ARG A 203 8.46 -7.31 6.98
C ARG A 203 6.96 -7.03 7.16
N ALA A 204 6.39 -6.24 6.25
CA ALA A 204 4.97 -5.98 6.13
C ALA A 204 4.35 -6.79 4.98
N ARG A 205 3.01 -6.90 4.96
CA ARG A 205 2.29 -7.49 3.83
C ARG A 205 2.29 -6.55 2.63
N TYR A 206 1.83 -5.31 2.81
CA TYR A 206 1.93 -4.26 1.79
C TYR A 206 2.70 -3.06 2.34
N SER A 207 3.77 -2.63 1.68
CA SER A 207 4.46 -1.40 2.08
C SER A 207 3.59 -0.17 1.79
N VAL A 208 2.95 -0.10 0.62
CA VAL A 208 1.92 0.91 0.32
C VAL A 208 0.79 0.25 -0.46
N HIS A 209 -0.43 0.43 0.04
CA HIS A 209 -1.65 -0.08 -0.59
C HIS A 209 -2.64 1.06 -0.84
N GLY A 210 -2.69 1.53 -2.09
CA GLY A 210 -3.64 2.53 -2.54
C GLY A 210 -4.90 1.88 -3.12
N MET A 211 -6.08 2.14 -2.55
CA MET A 211 -7.34 1.58 -3.04
C MET A 211 -8.39 2.69 -3.23
N TYR A 212 -8.96 2.81 -4.42
CA TYR A 212 -9.90 3.90 -4.77
C TYR A 212 -9.35 5.31 -4.50
N SER A 213 -8.04 5.46 -4.54
CA SER A 213 -7.34 6.71 -4.19
C SER A 213 -6.85 7.45 -5.42
N LYS A 214 -6.71 8.77 -5.29
CA LYS A 214 -6.33 9.67 -6.37
C LYS A 214 -5.07 10.45 -6.03
N ASN A 215 -4.22 10.67 -7.03
CA ASN A 215 -3.05 11.54 -6.93
C ASN A 215 -2.12 11.14 -5.76
N LEU A 216 -1.81 9.85 -5.64
CA LEU A 216 -0.81 9.40 -4.68
C LEU A 216 0.58 9.74 -5.20
N LEU A 217 1.45 10.27 -4.32
CA LEU A 217 2.88 10.30 -4.58
C LEU A 217 3.57 9.27 -3.69
N ILE A 218 4.35 8.40 -4.30
CA ILE A 218 5.19 7.41 -3.62
C ILE A 218 6.61 7.65 -4.14
N GLU A 219 7.44 8.33 -3.34
CA GLU A 219 8.75 8.84 -3.77
C GLU A 219 9.87 8.49 -2.79
N GLY A 220 11.01 8.02 -3.31
CA GLY A 220 12.24 7.86 -2.51
C GLY A 220 12.18 6.80 -1.42
N ASN A 221 11.15 5.94 -1.40
CA ASN A 221 10.95 4.98 -0.32
C ASN A 221 11.80 3.72 -0.52
N ARG A 222 12.11 3.05 0.60
CA ARG A 222 12.86 1.79 0.65
C ARG A 222 12.01 0.71 1.30
N PHE A 223 11.65 -0.30 0.53
CA PHE A 223 10.76 -1.37 0.93
C PHE A 223 11.47 -2.71 0.85
N TYR A 224 11.73 -3.33 1.99
CA TYR A 224 12.52 -4.57 2.10
C TYR A 224 11.74 -5.73 2.70
N SER A 225 11.86 -6.91 2.09
CA SER A 225 11.29 -8.16 2.64
C SER A 225 9.80 -8.05 2.98
N ASN A 226 9.06 -7.28 2.18
CA ASN A 226 7.61 -7.16 2.28
C ASN A 226 6.95 -8.15 1.31
N ALA A 227 5.77 -8.67 1.60
CA ALA A 227 5.10 -9.56 0.65
C ALA A 227 4.76 -8.84 -0.67
N VAL A 228 4.42 -7.56 -0.58
CA VAL A 228 4.21 -6.65 -1.71
C VAL A 228 4.81 -5.28 -1.37
N GLY A 229 5.55 -4.69 -2.30
CA GLY A 229 6.04 -3.33 -2.16
C GLY A 229 4.90 -2.32 -2.29
N ILE A 230 4.47 -2.06 -3.52
CA ILE A 230 3.44 -1.06 -3.82
C ILE A 230 2.30 -1.74 -4.58
N PHE A 231 1.06 -1.52 -4.15
CA PHE A 231 -0.11 -1.97 -4.89
C PHE A 231 -1.15 -0.87 -5.02
N LEU A 232 -1.54 -0.56 -6.26
CA LEU A 232 -2.52 0.46 -6.60
C LEU A 232 -3.75 -0.19 -7.24
N MET A 233 -4.92 0.04 -6.66
CA MET A 233 -6.18 -0.59 -7.04
C MET A 233 -7.26 0.47 -7.26
N TYR A 234 -7.91 0.43 -8.43
CA TYR A 234 -9.08 1.26 -8.72
C TYR A 234 -8.83 2.77 -8.58
N GLY A 235 -7.58 3.20 -8.80
CA GLY A 235 -7.12 4.57 -8.60
C GLY A 235 -6.79 5.30 -9.89
N VAL A 236 -6.49 6.60 -9.78
CA VAL A 236 -6.05 7.42 -10.91
C VAL A 236 -4.99 8.45 -10.50
N GLY A 237 -4.03 8.71 -11.39
CA GLY A 237 -3.11 9.85 -11.26
C GLY A 237 -1.94 9.63 -10.30
N SER A 238 -1.58 8.38 -10.00
CA SER A 238 -0.51 8.09 -9.02
C SER A 238 0.88 8.19 -9.65
N THR A 239 1.82 8.78 -8.91
CA THR A 239 3.22 8.93 -9.28
C THR A 239 4.08 8.07 -8.35
N VAL A 240 4.86 7.16 -8.92
CA VAL A 240 5.73 6.21 -8.22
C VAL A 240 7.15 6.41 -8.73
N VAL A 241 7.99 7.09 -7.97
CA VAL A 241 9.31 7.52 -8.46
C VAL A 241 10.45 7.28 -7.49
N ASN A 242 11.62 6.87 -8.00
CA ASN A 242 12.84 6.70 -7.21
C ASN A 242 12.69 5.76 -5.99
N ASN A 243 11.78 4.79 -6.04
CA ASN A 243 11.61 3.82 -4.95
C ASN A 243 12.50 2.60 -5.16
N VAL A 244 12.92 1.99 -4.06
CA VAL A 244 13.59 0.69 -4.06
C VAL A 244 12.65 -0.32 -3.39
N VAL A 245 12.22 -1.32 -4.15
CA VAL A 245 11.52 -2.49 -3.62
C VAL A 245 12.41 -3.70 -3.81
N ARG A 246 12.73 -4.37 -2.71
CA ARG A 246 13.64 -5.50 -2.74
C ARG A 246 13.16 -6.65 -1.85
N ASP A 247 13.39 -7.87 -2.33
CA ASP A 247 13.07 -9.12 -1.64
C ASP A 247 11.55 -9.30 -1.42
N ALA A 248 10.73 -8.83 -2.38
CA ALA A 248 9.30 -9.14 -2.41
C ALA A 248 9.08 -10.55 -2.97
N ALA A 249 9.31 -11.55 -2.12
CA ALA A 249 9.34 -12.96 -2.48
C ALA A 249 8.06 -13.71 -2.10
N GLY A 250 7.94 -14.97 -2.56
CA GLY A 250 6.81 -15.85 -2.26
C GLY A 250 5.66 -15.74 -3.27
N ALA A 251 4.54 -16.41 -2.97
CA ALA A 251 3.43 -16.60 -3.91
C ALA A 251 2.75 -15.28 -4.34
N THR A 252 2.84 -14.23 -3.54
CA THR A 252 2.29 -12.89 -3.83
C THR A 252 3.37 -11.84 -4.08
N GLY A 253 4.64 -12.25 -4.20
CA GLY A 253 5.81 -11.38 -4.22
C GLY A 253 5.80 -10.37 -5.36
N ILE A 254 5.33 -9.14 -5.12
CA ILE A 254 5.14 -8.12 -6.15
C ILE A 254 5.88 -6.84 -5.77
N GLY A 255 6.68 -6.30 -6.70
CA GLY A 255 7.33 -5.01 -6.56
C GLY A 255 6.33 -3.85 -6.67
N LEU A 256 5.72 -3.69 -7.84
CA LEU A 256 4.63 -2.75 -8.12
C LEU A 256 3.46 -3.47 -8.80
N GLY A 257 2.30 -3.49 -8.15
CA GLY A 257 1.06 -4.02 -8.72
C GLY A 257 0.07 -2.93 -9.09
N LEU A 258 -0.51 -3.01 -10.28
CA LEU A 258 -1.62 -2.19 -10.72
C LEU A 258 -2.83 -3.07 -10.98
N LYS A 259 -3.97 -2.74 -10.37
CA LYS A 259 -5.28 -3.31 -10.70
C LYS A 259 -6.25 -2.20 -11.07
N GLU A 260 -6.75 -2.22 -12.30
CA GLU A 260 -7.75 -1.26 -12.78
C GLU A 260 -7.38 0.19 -12.44
N THR A 261 -6.12 0.56 -12.66
CA THR A 261 -5.57 1.88 -12.30
C THR A 261 -5.09 2.60 -13.56
N SER A 262 -5.36 3.90 -13.65
CA SER A 262 -5.06 4.75 -14.81
C SER A 262 -4.14 5.93 -14.48
N VAL A 263 -3.46 6.48 -15.49
CA VAL A 263 -2.63 7.68 -15.36
C VAL A 263 -1.53 7.48 -14.30
N VAL A 264 -0.84 6.35 -14.38
CA VAL A 264 0.29 6.04 -13.49
C VAL A 264 1.60 6.49 -14.12
N TYR A 265 2.43 7.20 -13.35
CA TYR A 265 3.81 7.52 -13.72
C TYR A 265 4.78 6.75 -12.83
N ALA A 266 5.29 5.62 -13.31
CA ALA A 266 6.29 4.81 -12.64
C ALA A 266 7.67 5.09 -13.25
N LYS A 267 8.52 5.87 -12.56
CA LYS A 267 9.80 6.32 -13.10
C LYS A 267 11.00 6.04 -12.17
N ASP A 268 12.11 5.58 -12.73
CA ASP A 268 13.38 5.44 -12.01
C ASP A 268 13.29 4.59 -10.72
N ASN A 269 12.35 3.62 -10.68
CA ASN A 269 12.23 2.69 -9.56
C ASN A 269 13.12 1.47 -9.75
N ARG A 270 13.55 0.86 -8.65
CA ARG A 270 14.36 -0.37 -8.64
C ARG A 270 13.54 -1.49 -7.98
N PHE A 271 13.13 -2.46 -8.78
CA PHE A 271 12.48 -3.70 -8.34
C PHE A 271 13.52 -4.82 -8.45
N VAL A 272 13.90 -5.39 -7.30
CA VAL A 272 15.04 -6.32 -7.24
C VAL A 272 14.72 -7.55 -6.39
N TYR A 273 15.00 -8.75 -6.88
CA TYR A 273 14.68 -10.00 -6.19
C TYR A 273 13.20 -10.14 -5.82
N CYS A 274 12.31 -9.63 -6.66
CA CYS A 274 10.86 -9.80 -6.53
C CYS A 274 10.41 -11.06 -7.27
N ALA A 275 9.33 -11.72 -6.82
CA ALA A 275 8.75 -12.80 -7.62
C ALA A 275 8.19 -12.26 -8.95
N THR A 276 7.59 -11.08 -8.90
CA THR A 276 7.20 -10.23 -10.03
C THR A 276 7.64 -8.79 -9.77
N GLY A 277 8.44 -8.20 -10.65
CA GLY A 277 8.86 -6.80 -10.53
C GLY A 277 7.66 -5.85 -10.66
N ILE A 278 6.96 -5.88 -11.81
CA ILE A 278 5.75 -5.10 -12.06
C ILE A 278 4.61 -6.01 -12.54
N LEU A 279 3.45 -5.94 -11.90
CA LEU A 279 2.21 -6.59 -12.33
C LEU A 279 1.24 -5.55 -12.88
N ILE A 280 0.74 -5.77 -14.09
CA ILE A 280 -0.27 -4.93 -14.74
C ILE A 280 -1.54 -5.76 -14.98
N ASP A 281 -2.58 -5.49 -14.19
CA ASP A 281 -3.90 -6.13 -14.25
C ASP A 281 -5.00 -5.10 -14.59
N ASN A 282 -5.53 -5.20 -15.80
CA ASN A 282 -6.56 -4.31 -16.37
C ASN A 282 -6.26 -2.82 -16.24
N ALA A 283 -4.98 -2.45 -16.32
CA ALA A 283 -4.49 -1.08 -16.24
C ALA A 283 -3.86 -0.68 -17.59
N PRO A 284 -4.22 0.47 -18.20
CA PRO A 284 -5.18 1.47 -17.71
C PRO A 284 -6.65 0.98 -17.72
N TRP A 285 -7.43 1.48 -16.75
CA TRP A 285 -8.86 1.19 -16.63
C TRP A 285 -9.73 2.17 -17.42
N GLU A 286 -9.47 3.47 -17.24
CA GLU A 286 -10.20 4.56 -17.90
C GLU A 286 -9.89 4.61 -19.41
N PRO A 287 -10.91 4.72 -20.28
CA PRO A 287 -10.70 4.80 -21.72
C PRO A 287 -9.80 5.97 -22.12
N ASN A 288 -8.97 5.76 -23.16
CA ASN A 288 -8.06 6.77 -23.71
C ASN A 288 -7.04 7.34 -22.71
N THR A 289 -6.77 6.63 -21.61
CA THR A 289 -5.69 6.98 -20.68
C THR A 289 -4.46 6.12 -20.91
N ARG A 290 -3.33 6.54 -20.33
CA ARG A 290 -2.06 5.84 -20.44
C ARG A 290 -1.40 5.67 -19.07
N ASN A 291 -0.54 4.67 -18.98
CA ASN A 291 0.40 4.48 -17.88
C ASN A 291 1.81 4.49 -18.45
N TRP A 292 2.74 5.12 -17.73
CA TRP A 292 4.13 5.30 -18.16
C TRP A 292 5.08 4.60 -17.20
N PHE A 293 5.91 3.71 -17.74
CA PHE A 293 6.96 2.99 -17.04
C PHE A 293 8.30 3.36 -17.68
N MET A 294 9.05 4.24 -17.02
CA MET A 294 10.20 4.90 -17.62
C MET A 294 11.45 4.75 -16.74
N GLY A 295 12.57 4.28 -17.30
CA GLY A 295 13.84 4.25 -16.54
C GLY A 295 13.85 3.30 -15.35
N ASN A 296 12.87 2.41 -15.20
CA ASN A 296 12.84 1.48 -14.07
C ASN A 296 13.87 0.37 -14.28
N THR A 297 14.49 -0.08 -13.18
CA THR A 297 15.35 -1.26 -13.17
C THR A 297 14.56 -2.43 -12.60
N LEU A 298 14.45 -3.50 -13.38
CA LEU A 298 13.83 -4.78 -13.01
C LEU A 298 14.92 -5.85 -13.08
N ALA A 299 15.39 -6.28 -11.91
CA ALA A 299 16.62 -7.07 -11.83
C ALA A 299 16.51 -8.27 -10.90
N PHE A 300 17.00 -9.41 -11.36
CA PHE A 300 16.97 -10.68 -10.61
C PHE A 300 15.56 -11.09 -10.17
N ASP A 301 14.53 -10.65 -10.90
CA ASP A 301 13.15 -10.96 -10.61
C ASP A 301 12.74 -12.33 -11.20
N GLY A 302 11.74 -12.96 -10.60
CA GLY A 302 11.12 -14.16 -11.16
C GLY A 302 10.44 -13.87 -12.51
N ALA A 303 9.77 -12.73 -12.60
CA ALA A 303 9.37 -12.09 -13.85
C ALA A 303 9.58 -10.58 -13.71
N GLY A 304 10.20 -9.93 -14.68
CA GLY A 304 10.34 -8.47 -14.67
C GLY A 304 8.97 -7.81 -14.71
N ILE A 305 8.23 -8.02 -15.79
CA ILE A 305 6.85 -7.52 -15.95
C ILE A 305 5.89 -8.67 -16.24
N VAL A 306 4.74 -8.69 -15.57
CA VAL A 306 3.62 -9.58 -15.87
C VAL A 306 2.43 -8.77 -16.36
N LEU A 307 1.95 -9.09 -17.56
CA LEU A 307 0.73 -8.55 -18.15
C LEU A 307 -0.40 -9.56 -17.99
N ALA A 308 -1.32 -9.30 -17.07
CA ALA A 308 -2.46 -10.19 -16.82
C ALA A 308 -3.59 -10.05 -17.86
N ASN A 309 -3.42 -9.14 -18.83
CA ASN A 309 -4.43 -8.79 -19.83
C ASN A 309 -3.75 -8.15 -21.05
N ASP A 310 -4.55 -7.81 -22.05
CA ASP A 310 -4.11 -7.31 -23.35
C ASP A 310 -4.65 -5.91 -23.67
N ARG A 311 -4.75 -5.05 -22.65
CA ARG A 311 -5.15 -3.64 -22.81
C ARG A 311 -4.02 -2.77 -23.37
N GLU A 312 -4.40 -1.85 -24.23
CA GLU A 312 -3.52 -0.81 -24.77
C GLU A 312 -3.28 0.31 -23.73
N GLY A 313 -2.32 1.19 -24.01
CA GLY A 313 -2.09 2.41 -23.22
C GLY A 313 -0.97 2.31 -22.19
N ASN A 314 -0.28 1.18 -22.08
CA ASN A 314 0.96 1.09 -21.31
C ASN A 314 2.15 1.49 -22.21
N GLU A 315 2.96 2.45 -21.75
CA GLU A 315 4.18 2.92 -22.41
C GLU A 315 5.40 2.55 -21.57
N LEU A 316 6.29 1.74 -22.13
CA LEU A 316 7.45 1.18 -21.45
C LEU A 316 8.71 1.60 -22.20
N SER A 317 9.47 2.53 -21.61
CA SER A 317 10.66 3.08 -22.26
C SER A 317 11.86 3.23 -21.33
N GLY A 318 13.05 2.98 -21.85
CA GLY A 318 14.29 3.16 -21.08
C GLY A 318 14.42 2.27 -19.85
N ASN A 319 13.60 1.23 -19.69
CA ASN A 319 13.68 0.33 -18.55
C ASN A 319 14.84 -0.65 -18.74
N VAL A 320 15.42 -1.11 -17.64
CA VAL A 320 16.52 -2.08 -17.62
C VAL A 320 15.97 -3.41 -17.13
N PHE A 321 16.06 -4.44 -17.99
CA PHE A 321 15.77 -5.83 -17.66
C PHE A 321 17.09 -6.58 -17.52
N HIS A 322 17.39 -7.05 -16.31
CA HIS A 322 18.68 -7.66 -16.01
C HIS A 322 18.57 -8.91 -15.14
N SER A 323 19.06 -10.03 -15.64
CA SER A 323 19.11 -11.32 -14.95
C SER A 323 17.75 -11.79 -14.41
N ASN A 324 16.65 -11.41 -15.07
CA ASN A 324 15.32 -11.90 -14.73
C ASN A 324 15.15 -13.32 -15.25
N ARG A 325 14.38 -14.16 -14.53
CA ARG A 325 14.05 -15.50 -15.04
C ARG A 325 13.16 -15.41 -16.30
N VAL A 326 12.30 -14.39 -16.36
CA VAL A 326 11.49 -14.01 -17.52
C VAL A 326 11.41 -12.49 -17.56
N ASP A 327 11.82 -11.82 -18.63
CA ASP A 327 11.75 -10.35 -18.69
C ASP A 327 10.30 -9.85 -18.71
N VAL A 328 9.50 -10.40 -19.62
CA VAL A 328 8.08 -10.07 -19.77
C VAL A 328 7.27 -11.34 -19.94
N ASP A 329 6.30 -11.53 -19.07
CA ASP A 329 5.31 -12.59 -19.13
C ASP A 329 3.92 -12.02 -19.44
N THR A 330 3.10 -12.80 -20.15
CA THR A 330 1.74 -12.40 -20.50
C THR A 330 0.77 -13.57 -20.41
N GLU A 331 -0.41 -13.30 -19.84
CA GLU A 331 -1.54 -14.23 -19.87
C GLU A 331 -2.33 -14.13 -21.19
N ALA A 332 -2.09 -13.09 -21.98
CA ALA A 332 -2.71 -12.91 -23.27
C ALA A 332 -2.16 -13.90 -24.32
N ARG A 333 -3.02 -14.34 -25.24
CA ARG A 333 -2.63 -15.17 -26.40
C ARG A 333 -2.19 -14.34 -27.62
N ARG A 334 -1.92 -13.04 -27.43
CA ARG A 334 -1.48 -12.13 -28.48
C ARG A 334 -0.35 -11.24 -27.99
N THR A 335 0.30 -10.57 -28.93
CA THR A 335 1.32 -9.55 -28.66
C THR A 335 0.77 -8.46 -27.75
N SER A 336 1.59 -8.05 -26.78
CA SER A 336 1.32 -6.92 -25.92
C SER A 336 1.08 -5.68 -26.78
N PRO A 337 -0.08 -5.01 -26.66
CA PRO A 337 -0.35 -3.79 -27.41
C PRO A 337 0.29 -2.54 -26.78
N GLY A 338 1.10 -2.71 -25.73
CA GLY A 338 1.87 -1.62 -25.15
C GLY A 338 2.92 -1.08 -26.11
N ARG A 339 3.34 0.16 -25.89
CA ARG A 339 4.46 0.77 -26.62
C ARG A 339 5.76 0.45 -25.89
N TRP A 340 6.69 -0.21 -26.58
CA TRP A 340 8.01 -0.56 -26.06
C TRP A 340 9.07 0.18 -26.88
N GLU A 341 9.96 0.94 -26.24
CA GLU A 341 11.05 1.62 -26.94
C GLU A 341 12.25 1.92 -26.03
N GLY A 342 13.47 1.64 -26.49
CA GLY A 342 14.66 2.14 -25.81
C GLY A 342 14.98 1.38 -24.52
N ASN A 343 14.39 0.21 -24.30
CA ASN A 343 14.67 -0.59 -23.11
C ASN A 343 15.97 -1.36 -23.29
N VAL A 344 16.66 -1.62 -22.17
CA VAL A 344 17.86 -2.47 -22.12
C VAL A 344 17.42 -3.88 -21.75
N TRP A 345 17.86 -4.85 -22.55
CA TRP A 345 17.57 -6.26 -22.34
C TRP A 345 18.90 -7.02 -22.31
N ASP A 346 19.19 -7.70 -21.22
CA ASP A 346 20.37 -8.56 -21.13
C ASP A 346 20.34 -9.75 -22.12
N ALA A 347 19.15 -10.17 -22.53
CA ALA A 347 18.91 -11.19 -23.54
C ALA A 347 19.02 -10.68 -24.99
N TYR A 348 19.23 -9.38 -25.22
CA TYR A 348 19.42 -8.85 -26.57
C TYR A 348 20.80 -9.22 -27.13
N ASP A 349 20.79 -9.97 -28.23
CA ASP A 349 21.99 -10.50 -28.91
C ASP A 349 22.28 -9.82 -30.26
N GLY A 350 21.62 -8.68 -30.52
CA GLY A 350 21.84 -7.88 -31.72
C GLY A 350 23.14 -7.07 -31.67
N PHE A 351 23.43 -6.41 -32.79
CA PHE A 351 24.64 -5.60 -32.97
C PHE A 351 24.29 -4.11 -32.97
N ASP A 352 25.25 -3.30 -32.53
CA ASP A 352 25.29 -1.85 -32.73
C ASP A 352 26.54 -1.58 -33.58
N ARG A 353 26.35 -1.37 -34.89
CA ARG A 353 27.46 -1.21 -35.83
C ARG A 353 27.93 0.24 -35.96
N ASP A 354 27.07 1.22 -35.66
CA ASP A 354 27.40 2.64 -35.75
C ASP A 354 27.87 3.23 -34.41
N GLY A 355 27.73 2.48 -33.32
CA GLY A 355 28.25 2.78 -31.99
C GLY A 355 27.42 3.83 -31.25
N ASP A 356 26.13 3.97 -31.56
CA ASP A 356 25.23 4.95 -30.95
C ASP A 356 24.57 4.46 -29.63
N GLY A 357 24.83 3.22 -29.23
CA GLY A 357 24.30 2.57 -28.02
C GLY A 357 22.91 1.96 -28.22
N VAL A 358 22.35 2.01 -29.43
CA VAL A 358 21.08 1.41 -29.85
C VAL A 358 21.35 0.23 -30.77
N GLY A 359 20.59 -0.85 -30.58
CA GLY A 359 20.69 -2.01 -31.44
C GLY A 359 20.15 -1.77 -32.84
N ASP A 360 20.91 -2.20 -33.87
CA ASP A 360 20.55 -2.12 -35.29
C ASP A 360 19.30 -2.95 -35.65
N THR A 361 18.90 -3.88 -34.77
CA THR A 361 17.75 -4.78 -34.97
C THR A 361 16.75 -4.71 -33.83
N PRO A 362 15.43 -4.83 -34.10
CA PRO A 362 14.43 -4.85 -33.05
C PRO A 362 14.59 -6.03 -32.09
N TYR A 363 14.30 -5.82 -30.80
CA TYR A 363 14.11 -6.91 -29.84
C TYR A 363 12.68 -7.42 -29.92
N VAL A 364 12.52 -8.71 -30.23
CA VAL A 364 11.22 -9.36 -30.46
C VAL A 364 11.19 -10.72 -29.74
N PRO A 365 10.96 -10.74 -28.42
CA PRO A 365 10.87 -11.99 -27.68
C PRO A 365 9.62 -12.76 -28.12
N ARG A 366 9.79 -14.07 -28.31
CA ARG A 366 8.76 -14.97 -28.82
C ARG A 366 8.50 -16.10 -27.84
N ARG A 367 7.23 -16.45 -27.64
CA ARG A 367 6.81 -17.66 -26.94
C ARG A 367 6.54 -18.76 -27.95
N TYR A 368 7.28 -19.85 -27.83
CA TYR A 368 7.09 -21.07 -28.60
C TYR A 368 6.12 -22.00 -27.86
N GLY A 369 5.42 -22.86 -28.60
CA GLY A 369 4.27 -23.65 -28.14
C GLY A 369 4.43 -24.26 -26.74
N ASP A 370 3.38 -24.11 -25.94
CA ASP A 370 3.34 -24.33 -24.50
C ASP A 370 3.26 -25.82 -24.09
N VAL A 371 4.15 -26.68 -24.58
CA VAL A 371 3.92 -28.14 -24.47
C VAL A 371 4.34 -28.72 -23.12
N LEU A 372 5.24 -28.07 -22.36
CA LEU A 372 5.72 -28.67 -21.10
C LEU A 372 5.74 -27.76 -19.88
N THR A 373 5.89 -26.43 -19.99
CA THR A 373 6.16 -25.56 -18.83
C THR A 373 5.06 -24.59 -18.40
N GLY A 374 4.15 -24.15 -19.28
CA GLY A 374 3.09 -23.21 -18.90
C GLY A 374 1.88 -23.86 -18.22
N THR A 375 1.63 -25.16 -18.46
CA THR A 375 0.43 -25.83 -17.95
C THR A 375 0.58 -26.48 -16.57
N ARG A 376 1.81 -26.64 -16.05
CA ARG A 376 2.07 -27.26 -14.74
C ARG A 376 3.19 -26.54 -13.99
N PRO A 377 2.92 -25.85 -12.87
CA PRO A 377 3.97 -25.19 -12.07
C PRO A 377 5.13 -26.13 -11.68
N ALA A 378 4.85 -27.42 -11.48
CA ALA A 378 5.85 -28.43 -11.15
C ALA A 378 6.90 -28.68 -12.25
N THR A 379 6.61 -28.39 -13.52
CA THR A 379 7.59 -28.58 -14.60
C THR A 379 8.60 -27.44 -14.69
N GLN A 380 8.37 -26.31 -13.98
CA GLN A 380 9.35 -25.22 -13.88
C GLN A 380 10.65 -25.67 -13.20
N PHE A 381 10.61 -26.68 -12.32
CA PHE A 381 11.80 -27.26 -11.69
C PHE A 381 12.82 -27.79 -12.71
N PHE A 382 12.37 -28.25 -13.88
CA PHE A 382 13.24 -28.88 -14.89
C PHE A 382 13.81 -27.89 -15.91
N ARG A 383 13.54 -26.58 -15.78
CA ARG A 383 13.89 -25.58 -16.81
C ARG A 383 15.41 -25.41 -17.04
N GLY A 384 16.24 -25.78 -16.07
CA GLY A 384 17.70 -25.86 -16.20
C GLY A 384 18.24 -27.23 -16.66
N ALA A 385 17.37 -28.20 -16.93
CA ALA A 385 17.79 -29.50 -17.45
C ALA A 385 18.27 -29.35 -18.90
N PRO A 386 19.45 -29.91 -19.26
CA PRO A 386 19.99 -29.82 -20.63
C PRO A 386 19.01 -30.27 -21.72
N ILE A 387 18.11 -31.21 -21.39
CA ILE A 387 17.09 -31.70 -22.33
C ILE A 387 16.02 -30.65 -22.67
N LEU A 388 15.62 -29.79 -21.72
CA LEU A 388 14.67 -28.72 -21.99
C LEU A 388 15.31 -27.57 -22.77
N ALA A 389 16.60 -27.30 -22.54
CA ALA A 389 17.37 -26.35 -23.35
C ALA A 389 17.46 -26.81 -24.82
N LEU A 390 17.67 -28.11 -25.05
CA LEU A 390 17.68 -28.70 -26.40
C LEU A 390 16.30 -28.64 -27.08
N ILE A 391 15.22 -28.93 -26.34
CA ILE A 391 13.85 -28.77 -26.86
C ILE A 391 13.59 -27.30 -27.24
N GLY A 392 13.98 -26.34 -26.39
CA GLY A 392 13.84 -24.91 -26.69
C GLY A 392 14.64 -24.47 -27.93
N LEU A 393 15.83 -25.02 -28.15
CA LEU A 393 16.60 -24.80 -29.38
C LEU A 393 15.89 -25.38 -30.60
N LEU A 394 15.36 -26.60 -30.51
CA LEU A 394 14.63 -27.25 -31.59
C LEU A 394 13.35 -26.49 -31.95
N GLU A 395 12.59 -25.99 -30.97
CA GLU A 395 11.40 -25.17 -31.21
C GLU A 395 11.72 -23.83 -31.88
N ARG A 396 12.90 -23.25 -31.61
CA ARG A 396 13.39 -22.05 -32.31
C ARG A 396 13.79 -22.33 -33.76
N LEU A 397 14.40 -23.50 -34.02
CA LEU A 397 14.88 -23.88 -35.36
C LEU A 397 13.76 -24.43 -36.27
N VAL A 398 12.85 -25.22 -35.71
CA VAL A 398 11.72 -25.86 -36.41
C VAL A 398 10.46 -25.69 -35.57
N PRO A 399 9.84 -24.49 -35.57
CA PRO A 399 8.62 -24.26 -34.80
C PRO A 399 7.48 -25.13 -35.34
N LEU A 400 6.95 -26.01 -34.49
CA LEU A 400 5.79 -26.86 -34.80
C LEU A 400 4.47 -26.07 -34.87
N THR A 401 4.46 -24.87 -34.27
CA THR A 401 3.37 -23.89 -34.28
C THR A 401 3.94 -22.50 -34.48
N GLU A 402 3.19 -21.59 -35.11
CA GLU A 402 3.61 -20.19 -35.21
C GLU A 402 3.85 -19.61 -33.80
N PRO A 403 5.04 -19.08 -33.52
CA PRO A 403 5.35 -18.52 -32.21
C PRO A 403 4.61 -17.19 -32.02
N ILE A 404 4.15 -16.96 -30.79
CA ILE A 404 3.49 -15.70 -30.43
C ILE A 404 4.58 -14.68 -30.11
N GLU A 405 4.61 -13.59 -30.87
CA GLU A 405 5.39 -12.41 -30.51
C GLU A 405 4.83 -11.80 -29.22
N LEU A 406 5.66 -11.68 -28.19
CA LEU A 406 5.23 -11.15 -26.89
C LEU A 406 5.15 -9.62 -26.92
N LEU A 407 6.16 -8.98 -27.50
CA LEU A 407 6.29 -7.54 -27.68
C LEU A 407 7.32 -7.25 -28.77
N ARG A 408 7.45 -5.98 -29.15
CA ARG A 408 8.48 -5.49 -30.05
C ARG A 408 9.03 -4.16 -29.57
N ASP A 409 10.32 -4.15 -29.24
CA ASP A 409 11.10 -2.92 -29.03
C ASP A 409 11.89 -2.63 -30.31
N PRO A 410 11.55 -1.57 -31.08
CA PRO A 410 12.22 -1.27 -32.34
C PRO A 410 13.62 -0.68 -32.15
N LYS A 411 13.96 -0.19 -30.96
CA LYS A 411 15.21 0.51 -30.65
C LYS A 411 15.73 0.05 -29.29
N PRO A 412 16.04 -1.24 -29.10
CA PRO A 412 16.58 -1.71 -27.84
C PRO A 412 17.94 -1.05 -27.58
N ARG A 413 18.22 -0.69 -26.33
CA ARG A 413 19.54 -0.17 -25.93
C ARG A 413 20.45 -1.31 -25.48
N LEU A 414 21.74 -1.19 -25.75
CA LEU A 414 22.73 -2.19 -25.31
C LEU A 414 23.02 -2.08 -23.81
N LEU A 415 23.31 -3.21 -23.17
CA LEU A 415 23.71 -3.26 -21.76
C LEU A 415 24.99 -2.46 -21.48
N SER A 416 25.95 -2.49 -22.41
CA SER A 416 27.18 -1.68 -22.33
C SER A 416 26.93 -0.17 -22.26
N SER A 417 25.77 0.30 -22.75
CA SER A 417 25.41 1.73 -22.66
C SER A 417 25.06 2.21 -21.24
N LEU A 418 25.00 1.29 -20.27
CA LEU A 418 24.78 1.61 -18.85
C LEU A 418 26.09 1.81 -18.07
N GLU A 419 27.24 1.31 -18.56
CA GLU A 419 28.51 1.31 -17.83
C GLU A 419 29.14 2.72 -17.68
N ASP A 420 28.64 3.73 -18.40
CA ASP A 420 29.07 5.13 -18.25
C ASP A 420 28.42 5.86 -17.04
N HIS A 421 27.56 5.16 -16.29
CA HIS A 421 26.87 5.69 -15.12
C HIS A 421 26.82 4.69 -13.96
N GLU A 422 27.89 4.56 -13.16
CA GLU A 422 27.79 4.21 -11.73
C GLU A 422 29.10 4.50 -10.98
N PRO A 423 29.09 4.65 -9.64
CA PRO A 423 27.99 4.34 -8.70
C PRO A 423 27.29 5.56 -8.08
#